data_AF-A0A494X4I7-F1
#
_entry.id   AF-A0A494X4I7-F1
#
_cell.length_a   1.000
_cell.length_b   1.000
_cell.length_c   1.000
_cell.angle_alpha   90.00
_cell.angle_beta   90.00
_cell.angle_gamma   90.00
#
_symmetry.space_group_name_H-M   'P 1'
#
loop_
_entity.id
_entity.type
_entity.pdbx_description
1 polymer ?
#
loop_
_entity_poly.entity_id
_entity_poly.type
_entity_poly.pdbx_seq_one_letter_code
_entity_poly.pdbx_strand_id
1 'polypeptide(L)'
;MTGEELVNRVVEEVLRRLNRGQVPVSPLPGHRRILVVVTGGTIGARAALEELARLKRERGVGLEYFILFSRSAAAIHDPEKWRQELQAVDVLVEGESSRGRHTELLELCDLVVVPVLTRTTAARLASMLLDSAAAEVLVDALMRGLPVIAASDAADPTSEGFARLGMNRGRPALVQTMKDNLEKIAGYGVTLVSARELGSVVAEMIGRRADSGIAPQPLLRSKNVPESPYQLPAVLSSVPAVEQRSGQRMVITRTELGALVNNNGVVRIPRGALVTPLAWDTIRDAGWRVEEV
;
A
#
# COMPACT_ATOMS: atom_id res chain seq x y z
N MET A 1 14.52 47.72 22.32
CA MET A 1 13.61 46.62 21.95
C MET A 1 12.74 46.32 23.14
N THR A 2 11.45 46.58 23.05
CA THR A 2 10.49 46.31 24.13
C THR A 2 10.03 44.86 24.08
N GLY A 3 9.53 44.32 25.20
CA GLY A 3 9.08 42.92 25.27
C GLY A 3 7.99 42.57 24.24
N GLU A 4 7.13 43.54 23.89
CA GLU A 4 6.09 43.37 22.88
C GLU A 4 6.65 43.22 21.45
N GLU A 5 7.75 43.90 21.11
CA GLU A 5 8.40 43.75 19.80
C GLU A 5 9.01 42.35 19.63
N LEU A 6 9.51 41.77 20.72
CA LEU A 6 10.05 40.41 20.72
C LEU A 6 8.93 39.37 20.58
N VAL A 7 7.83 39.55 21.32
CA VAL A 7 6.66 38.68 21.25
C VAL A 7 6.05 38.71 19.85
N ASN A 8 5.87 39.89 19.26
CA ASN A 8 5.34 40.02 17.90
C ASN A 8 6.23 39.33 16.86
N ARG A 9 7.56 39.42 17.00
CA ARG A 9 8.50 38.70 16.13
C ARG A 9 8.40 37.18 16.28
N VAL A 10 8.25 36.68 17.51
CA VAL A 10 8.11 35.24 17.75
C VAL A 10 6.78 34.73 17.22
N VAL A 11 5.69 35.47 17.43
CA VAL A 11 4.36 35.12 16.92
C VAL A 11 4.33 35.12 15.40
N GLU A 12 4.90 36.15 14.74
CA GLU A 12 5.03 36.16 13.29
C GLU A 12 5.83 34.96 12.77
N GLU A 13 6.93 34.61 13.43
CA GLU A 13 7.78 33.49 13.02
C GLU A 13 7.08 32.13 13.22
N VAL A 14 6.32 31.97 14.31
CA VAL A 14 5.52 30.77 14.56
C VAL A 14 4.38 30.66 13.56
N LEU A 15 3.64 31.74 13.29
CA LEU A 15 2.58 31.77 12.28
C LEU A 15 3.13 31.52 10.87
N ARG A 16 4.32 32.06 10.55
CA ARG A 16 5.04 31.79 9.30
C ARG A 16 5.43 30.32 9.16
N ARG A 17 5.82 29.66 10.26
CA ARG A 17 6.13 28.21 10.27
C ARG A 17 4.89 27.32 10.18
N LEU A 18 3.79 27.71 10.82
CA LEU A 18 2.51 27.00 10.73
C LEU A 18 1.91 27.12 9.32
N ASN A 19 1.98 28.31 8.71
CA ASN A 19 1.53 28.53 7.32
C ASN A 19 2.45 27.85 6.28
N ARG A 20 3.70 27.53 6.63
CA ARG A 20 4.58 26.67 5.81
C ARG A 20 4.13 25.19 5.78
N GLY A 21 3.19 24.79 6.63
CA GLY A 21 2.55 23.46 6.56
C GLY A 21 1.75 23.20 5.27
N GLN A 22 1.65 24.17 4.36
CA GLN A 22 0.98 24.04 3.06
C GLN A 22 1.90 24.23 1.84
N VAL A 23 3.22 24.35 2.05
CA VAL A 23 4.19 24.27 0.95
C VAL A 23 4.75 22.86 0.96
N PRO A 24 4.70 22.09 -0.16
CA PRO A 24 5.47 20.86 -0.25
C PRO A 24 6.94 21.26 -0.09
N VAL A 25 7.49 21.04 1.10
CA VAL A 25 8.92 21.15 1.33
C VAL A 25 9.53 20.08 0.42
N SER A 26 10.12 20.50 -0.71
CA SER A 26 10.95 19.60 -1.48
C SER A 26 11.93 18.96 -0.51
N PRO A 27 12.03 17.61 -0.45
CA PRO A 27 12.99 16.95 0.40
C PRO A 27 14.36 17.60 0.19
N LEU A 28 15.11 17.82 1.27
CA LEU A 28 16.50 18.24 1.16
C LEU A 28 17.20 17.33 0.13
N PRO A 29 18.03 17.85 -0.78
CA PRO A 29 18.71 17.02 -1.76
C PRO A 29 19.41 15.84 -1.07
N GLY A 30 19.04 14.61 -1.43
CA GLY A 30 19.56 13.39 -0.83
C GLY A 30 18.75 12.81 0.34
N HIS A 31 17.72 13.51 0.84
CA HIS A 31 16.77 12.97 1.80
C HIS A 31 15.83 11.98 1.13
N ARG A 32 15.62 10.81 1.74
CA ARG A 32 14.76 9.75 1.21
C ARG A 32 13.84 9.17 2.26
N ARG A 33 12.60 8.92 1.86
CA ARG A 33 11.59 8.24 2.68
C ARG A 33 11.30 6.87 2.09
N ILE A 34 11.45 5.85 2.91
CA ILE A 34 11.27 4.46 2.51
C ILE A 34 10.11 3.86 3.29
N LEU A 35 9.16 3.27 2.57
CA LEU A 35 8.16 2.40 3.16
C LEU A 35 8.70 0.97 3.23
N VAL A 36 8.91 0.47 4.45
CA VAL A 36 9.35 -0.90 4.73
C VAL A 36 8.11 -1.76 4.99
N VAL A 37 7.79 -2.67 4.07
CA VAL A 37 6.63 -3.57 4.17
C VAL A 37 7.07 -4.93 4.69
N VAL A 38 6.79 -5.22 5.96
CA VAL A 38 7.18 -6.48 6.61
C VAL A 38 6.06 -7.50 6.47
N THR A 39 6.41 -8.70 5.97
CA THR A 39 5.46 -9.82 5.81
C THR A 39 5.82 -11.01 6.74
N GLY A 40 4.89 -11.96 6.87
CA GLY A 40 4.93 -13.03 7.87
C GLY A 40 5.92 -14.18 7.61
N GLY A 41 7.19 -13.87 7.31
CA GLY A 41 8.26 -14.85 7.12
C GLY A 41 9.43 -14.62 8.08
N THR A 42 10.24 -15.65 8.33
CA THR A 42 11.43 -15.57 9.21
C THR A 42 12.75 -15.75 8.45
N ILE A 43 12.72 -16.43 7.30
CA ILE A 43 13.90 -16.65 6.46
C ILE A 43 14.40 -15.31 5.93
N GLY A 44 15.69 -15.02 6.13
CA GLY A 44 16.32 -13.77 5.68
C GLY A 44 15.98 -12.53 6.52
N ALA A 45 14.96 -12.57 7.38
CA ALA A 45 14.45 -11.40 8.11
C ALA A 45 15.52 -10.67 8.93
N ARG A 46 16.35 -11.41 9.64
CA ARG A 46 17.44 -10.86 10.48
C ARG A 46 18.50 -10.15 9.62
N ALA A 47 18.95 -10.82 8.56
CA ALA A 47 19.93 -10.25 7.63
C ALA A 47 19.39 -8.99 6.94
N ALA A 48 18.15 -9.02 6.46
CA ALA A 48 17.53 -7.86 5.82
C ALA A 48 17.40 -6.66 6.77
N LEU A 49 17.00 -6.89 8.03
CA LEU A 49 16.89 -5.84 9.02
C LEU A 49 18.27 -5.28 9.41
N GLU A 50 19.30 -6.12 9.50
CA GLU A 50 20.69 -5.68 9.68
C GLU A 50 21.20 -4.81 8.52
N GLU A 51 20.92 -5.21 7.28
CA GLU A 51 21.28 -4.44 6.09
C GLU A 51 20.59 -3.06 6.06
N LEU A 52 19.30 -2.99 6.38
CA LEU A 52 18.56 -1.73 6.44
C LEU A 52 19.00 -0.84 7.61
N ALA A 53 19.31 -1.43 8.77
CA ALA A 53 19.87 -0.70 9.91
C ALA A 53 21.29 -0.18 9.62
N ARG A 54 22.11 -0.96 8.90
CA ARG A 54 23.43 -0.50 8.42
C ARG A 54 23.27 0.69 7.49
N LEU A 55 22.37 0.61 6.51
CA LEU A 55 22.07 1.71 5.60
C LEU A 55 21.60 2.98 6.32
N LYS A 56 20.77 2.83 7.37
CA LYS A 56 20.36 3.96 8.22
C LYS A 56 21.54 4.61 8.93
N ARG A 57 22.49 3.84 9.46
CA ARG A 57 23.70 4.39 10.09
C ARG A 57 24.57 5.13 9.10
N GLU A 58 24.69 4.63 7.87
CA GLU A 58 25.49 5.26 6.81
C GLU A 58 24.88 6.57 6.30
N ARG A 59 23.54 6.63 6.17
CA ARG A 59 22.82 7.81 5.65
C ARG A 59 22.36 8.80 6.74
N GLY A 60 22.27 8.35 7.99
CA GLY A 60 21.88 9.16 9.14
C GLY A 60 20.49 9.78 9.00
N VAL A 61 20.44 11.11 9.11
CA VAL A 61 19.19 11.90 9.05
C VAL A 61 18.62 12.00 7.63
N GLY A 62 19.42 11.73 6.59
CA GLY A 62 18.97 11.76 5.20
C GLY A 62 18.12 10.55 4.78
N LEU A 63 17.80 9.64 5.70
CA LEU A 63 17.00 8.46 5.42
C LEU A 63 15.94 8.27 6.49
N GLU A 64 14.68 8.27 6.11
CA GLU A 64 13.55 8.01 7.01
C GLU A 64 12.87 6.70 6.63
N TYR A 65 12.61 5.87 7.63
CA TYR A 65 11.83 4.65 7.48
C TYR A 65 10.43 4.84 8.05
N PHE A 66 9.44 4.41 7.29
CA PHE A 66 8.09 4.12 7.75
C PHE A 66 7.89 2.62 7.62
N ILE A 67 7.24 1.96 8.58
CA ILE A 67 7.05 0.51 8.53
C ILE A 67 5.58 0.18 8.43
N LEU A 68 5.23 -0.71 7.50
CA LEU A 68 3.94 -1.39 7.43
C LEU A 68 4.13 -2.87 7.73
N PHE A 69 3.57 -3.34 8.84
CA PHE A 69 3.47 -4.76 9.14
C PHE A 69 2.16 -5.30 8.57
N SER A 70 2.23 -6.38 7.79
CA SER A 70 1.06 -7.22 7.58
C SER A 70 0.60 -7.84 8.90
N ARG A 71 -0.67 -8.27 9.00
CA ARG A 71 -1.19 -8.96 10.20
C ARG A 71 -0.32 -10.15 10.62
N SER A 72 0.07 -10.98 9.66
CA SER A 72 0.92 -12.15 9.93
C SER A 72 2.34 -11.78 10.34
N ALA A 73 2.86 -10.63 9.88
CA ALA A 73 4.18 -10.17 10.29
C ALA A 73 4.20 -9.73 11.76
N ALA A 74 3.18 -9.00 12.21
CA ALA A 74 3.09 -8.56 13.61
C ALA A 74 2.89 -9.72 14.60
N ALA A 75 2.43 -10.89 14.13
CA ALA A 75 2.34 -12.11 14.94
C ALA A 75 3.68 -12.87 15.06
N ILE A 76 4.64 -12.60 14.17
CA ILE A 76 5.93 -13.31 14.09
C ILE A 76 7.09 -12.43 14.58
N HIS A 77 7.00 -11.14 14.30
CA HIS A 77 8.00 -10.13 14.60
C HIS A 77 7.45 -9.13 15.60
N ASP A 78 8.33 -8.58 16.43
CA ASP A 78 7.99 -7.50 17.35
C ASP A 78 8.07 -6.14 16.61
N PRO A 79 6.93 -5.45 16.38
CA PRO A 79 6.93 -4.17 15.66
C PRO A 79 7.73 -3.07 16.35
N GLU A 80 7.78 -3.06 17.69
CA GLU A 80 8.51 -2.05 18.45
C GLU A 80 10.01 -2.29 18.39
N LYS A 81 10.45 -3.55 18.37
CA LYS A 81 11.85 -3.88 18.11
C LYS A 81 12.30 -3.41 16.72
N TRP A 82 11.49 -3.64 15.69
CA TRP A 82 11.78 -3.13 14.34
C TRP A 82 11.78 -1.60 14.28
N ARG A 83 10.84 -0.94 14.98
CA ARG A 83 10.83 0.52 15.14
C ARG A 83 12.16 1.02 15.68
N GLN A 84 12.65 0.42 16.76
CA GLN A 84 13.89 0.82 17.42
C GLN A 84 15.13 0.56 16.55
N GLU A 85 15.24 -0.64 15.96
CA GLU A 85 16.40 -1.02 15.14
C GLU A 85 16.52 -0.17 13.86
N LEU A 86 15.39 0.18 13.24
CA LEU A 86 15.37 1.04 12.06
C LEU A 86 15.29 2.53 12.39
N GLN A 87 15.08 2.89 13.67
CA GLN A 87 14.74 4.25 14.08
C GLN A 87 13.59 4.82 13.22
N ALA A 88 12.54 4.01 13.04
CA ALA A 88 11.44 4.33 12.15
C ALA A 88 10.57 5.47 12.70
N VAL A 89 10.18 6.36 11.80
CA VAL A 89 9.34 7.53 12.08
C VAL A 89 7.94 7.08 12.51
N ASP A 90 7.35 6.16 11.75
CA ASP A 90 6.07 5.55 12.08
C ASP A 90 6.06 4.05 11.81
N VAL A 91 5.23 3.33 12.55
CA VAL A 91 4.97 1.90 12.38
C VAL A 91 3.47 1.68 12.39
N LEU A 92 2.98 1.16 11.27
CA LEU A 92 1.60 0.78 11.07
C LEU A 92 1.50 -0.75 11.08
N VAL A 93 0.52 -1.28 11.82
CA VAL A 93 0.15 -2.69 11.75
C VAL A 93 -1.18 -2.79 11.02
N GLU A 94 -1.25 -3.63 9.99
CA GLU A 94 -2.46 -3.92 9.23
C GLU A 94 -3.59 -4.42 10.15
N GLY A 95 -4.77 -3.82 10.03
CA GLY A 95 -5.93 -4.09 10.86
C GLY A 95 -7.08 -3.12 10.57
N GLU A 96 -8.20 -3.28 11.26
CA GLU A 96 -9.39 -2.45 11.03
C GLU A 96 -9.12 -0.96 11.28
N SER A 97 -8.37 -0.65 12.34
CA SER A 97 -8.01 0.70 12.75
C SER A 97 -6.96 1.37 11.86
N SER A 98 -6.35 0.64 10.93
CA SER A 98 -5.31 1.13 10.02
C SER A 98 -5.73 1.15 8.55
N ARG A 99 -7.00 0.83 8.24
CA ARG A 99 -7.53 0.89 6.87
C ARG A 99 -7.32 2.27 6.25
N GLY A 100 -6.76 2.29 5.04
CA GLY A 100 -6.48 3.51 4.27
C GLY A 100 -5.21 4.26 4.67
N ARG A 101 -4.72 4.09 5.92
CA ARG A 101 -3.50 4.75 6.39
C ARG A 101 -2.24 4.26 5.67
N HIS A 102 -2.26 3.04 5.13
CA HIS A 102 -1.15 2.51 4.34
C HIS A 102 -0.95 3.29 3.02
N THR A 103 -2.02 3.79 2.41
CA THR A 103 -1.98 4.64 1.22
C THR A 103 -1.40 6.01 1.54
N GLU A 104 -1.78 6.60 2.69
CA GLU A 104 -1.22 7.87 3.18
C GLU A 104 0.29 7.75 3.43
N LEU A 105 0.75 6.65 4.02
CA LEU A 105 2.18 6.41 4.21
C LEU A 105 2.93 6.26 2.88
N LEU A 106 2.33 5.55 1.92
CA LEU A 106 2.92 5.36 0.59
C LEU A 106 3.11 6.70 -0.13
N GLU A 107 2.19 7.64 0.03
CA GLU A 107 2.27 8.99 -0.56
C GLU A 107 3.45 9.83 -0.08
N LEU A 108 3.97 9.53 1.11
CA LEU A 108 5.13 10.21 1.67
C LEU A 108 6.47 9.62 1.19
N CYS A 109 6.45 8.44 0.56
CA CYS A 109 7.64 7.64 0.34
C CYS A 109 8.13 7.70 -1.12
N ASP A 110 9.45 7.65 -1.28
CA ASP A 110 10.12 7.64 -2.59
C ASP A 110 10.29 6.22 -3.15
N LEU A 111 10.32 5.21 -2.26
CA LEU A 111 10.51 3.81 -2.64
C LEU A 111 9.92 2.87 -1.58
N VAL A 112 9.65 1.64 -2.00
CA VAL A 112 9.13 0.59 -1.13
C VAL A 112 10.13 -0.55 -1.03
N VAL A 113 10.38 -1.03 0.18
CA VAL A 113 11.26 -2.16 0.47
C VAL A 113 10.49 -3.25 1.20
N VAL A 114 10.60 -4.49 0.72
CA VAL A 114 10.03 -5.68 1.35
C VAL A 114 11.18 -6.53 1.90
N PRO A 115 11.60 -6.34 3.15
CA PRO A 115 12.75 -7.06 3.72
C PRO A 115 12.49 -8.56 3.89
N VAL A 116 11.23 -8.97 3.85
CA VAL A 116 10.83 -10.37 3.88
C VAL A 116 9.65 -10.53 2.92
N LEU A 117 9.89 -11.00 1.70
CA LEU A 117 8.83 -11.42 0.80
C LEU A 117 8.48 -12.88 1.09
N THR A 118 7.26 -13.17 1.53
CA THR A 118 6.79 -14.55 1.72
C THR A 118 6.27 -15.15 0.43
N ARG A 119 6.29 -16.50 0.33
CA ARG A 119 5.58 -17.25 -0.73
C ARG A 119 4.13 -16.80 -0.90
N THR A 120 3.42 -16.56 0.20
CA THR A 120 2.01 -16.13 0.18
C THR A 120 1.87 -14.74 -0.43
N THR A 121 2.70 -13.77 -0.02
CA THR A 121 2.67 -12.43 -0.61
C THR A 121 3.06 -12.47 -2.09
N ALA A 122 4.09 -13.23 -2.47
CA ALA A 122 4.48 -13.40 -3.87
C ALA A 122 3.35 -13.98 -4.72
N ALA A 123 2.65 -15.01 -4.24
CA ALA A 123 1.51 -15.61 -4.94
C ALA A 123 0.32 -14.65 -5.07
N ARG A 124 0.03 -13.86 -4.01
CA ARG A 124 -1.01 -12.81 -4.04
C ARG A 124 -0.71 -11.76 -5.10
N LEU A 125 0.52 -11.23 -5.11
CA LEU A 125 0.97 -10.25 -6.10
C LEU A 125 0.90 -10.82 -7.51
N ALA A 126 1.44 -12.02 -7.75
CA ALA A 126 1.39 -12.69 -9.04
C ALA A 126 -0.05 -12.85 -9.57
N SER A 127 -1.02 -13.01 -8.67
CA SER A 127 -2.44 -13.19 -8.99
C SER A 127 -3.27 -11.90 -8.90
N MET A 128 -2.66 -10.76 -8.58
CA MET A 128 -3.35 -9.48 -8.31
C MET A 128 -4.46 -9.60 -7.23
N LEU A 129 -4.22 -10.46 -6.23
CA LEU A 129 -5.08 -10.57 -5.05
C LEU A 129 -4.65 -9.52 -4.03
N LEU A 130 -5.44 -8.45 -3.93
CA LEU A 130 -5.17 -7.29 -3.06
C LEU A 130 -5.96 -7.38 -1.74
N ASP A 131 -6.06 -8.59 -1.18
CA ASP A 131 -6.80 -8.89 0.05
C ASP A 131 -5.99 -8.59 1.34
N SER A 132 -4.80 -8.01 1.19
CA SER A 132 -3.97 -7.52 2.31
C SER A 132 -3.36 -6.16 2.00
N ALA A 133 -3.15 -5.36 3.05
CA ALA A 133 -2.53 -4.05 2.92
C ALA A 133 -1.13 -4.12 2.29
N ALA A 134 -0.38 -5.19 2.56
CA ALA A 134 0.93 -5.41 1.94
C ALA A 134 0.81 -5.63 0.41
N ALA A 135 -0.17 -6.40 -0.06
CA ALA A 135 -0.37 -6.62 -1.49
C ALA A 135 -0.87 -5.35 -2.19
N GLU A 136 -1.83 -4.66 -1.58
CA GLU A 136 -2.39 -3.39 -2.05
C GLU A 136 -1.30 -2.32 -2.20
N VAL A 137 -0.53 -2.05 -1.15
CA VAL A 137 0.56 -1.06 -1.17
C VAL A 137 1.60 -1.36 -2.24
N LEU A 138 1.98 -2.62 -2.43
CA LEU A 138 3.00 -2.98 -3.41
C LEU A 138 2.50 -2.78 -4.84
N VAL A 139 1.24 -3.11 -5.12
CA VAL A 139 0.64 -2.84 -6.44
C VAL A 139 0.46 -1.34 -6.66
N ASP A 140 -0.03 -0.60 -5.67
CA ASP A 140 -0.15 0.86 -5.74
C ASP A 140 1.20 1.53 -5.98
N ALA A 141 2.27 1.06 -5.32
CA ALA A 141 3.62 1.56 -5.51
C ALA A 141 4.09 1.36 -6.96
N LEU A 142 3.90 0.16 -7.51
CA LEU A 142 4.24 -0.14 -8.91
C LEU A 142 3.43 0.73 -9.88
N MET A 143 2.12 0.89 -9.64
CA MET A 143 1.26 1.75 -10.47
C MET A 143 1.68 3.23 -10.41
N ARG A 144 2.23 3.69 -9.29
CA ARG A 144 2.79 5.04 -9.11
C ARG A 144 4.21 5.19 -9.68
N GLY A 145 4.79 4.13 -10.25
CA GLY A 145 6.17 4.13 -10.73
C GLY A 145 7.22 4.23 -9.62
N LEU A 146 6.85 3.88 -8.39
CA LEU A 146 7.79 3.81 -7.27
C LEU A 146 8.60 2.51 -7.38
N PRO A 147 9.94 2.56 -7.18
CA PRO A 147 10.75 1.37 -7.10
C PRO A 147 10.29 0.50 -5.94
N VAL A 148 10.11 -0.79 -6.21
CA VAL A 148 9.81 -1.82 -5.22
C VAL A 148 10.97 -2.81 -5.21
N ILE A 149 11.64 -2.94 -4.07
CA ILE A 149 12.75 -3.88 -3.88
C ILE A 149 12.35 -4.91 -2.83
N ALA A 150 12.51 -6.20 -3.11
CA ALA A 150 12.04 -7.27 -2.22
C ALA A 150 13.08 -8.37 -2.02
N ALA A 151 13.35 -8.72 -0.77
CA ALA A 151 14.19 -9.85 -0.42
C ALA A 151 13.40 -11.16 -0.60
N SER A 152 13.87 -12.01 -1.52
CA SER A 152 13.17 -13.19 -2.01
C SER A 152 13.39 -14.45 -1.18
N ASP A 153 14.27 -14.45 -0.18
CA ASP A 153 14.72 -15.63 0.56
C ASP A 153 13.56 -16.43 1.18
N ALA A 154 12.49 -15.76 1.62
CA ALA A 154 11.29 -16.38 2.20
C ALA A 154 10.19 -16.72 1.18
N ALA A 155 10.43 -16.44 -0.10
CA ALA A 155 9.53 -16.73 -1.22
C ALA A 155 10.13 -17.75 -2.20
N ASP A 156 11.44 -17.75 -2.42
CA ASP A 156 12.11 -18.73 -3.28
C ASP A 156 12.20 -20.10 -2.56
N PRO A 157 11.47 -21.13 -3.02
CA PRO A 157 11.50 -22.47 -2.41
C PRO A 157 12.87 -23.16 -2.51
N THR A 158 13.78 -22.63 -3.34
CA THR A 158 15.14 -23.14 -3.52
C THR A 158 16.19 -22.38 -2.71
N SER A 159 15.79 -21.38 -1.92
CA SER A 159 16.71 -20.63 -1.07
C SER A 159 17.38 -21.52 -0.01
N GLU A 160 18.59 -21.12 0.42
CA GLU A 160 19.30 -21.81 1.50
C GLU A 160 18.47 -21.93 2.79
N GLY A 161 17.62 -20.94 3.07
CA GLY A 161 16.76 -20.94 4.24
C GLY A 161 15.79 -22.13 4.24
N PHE A 162 15.13 -22.40 3.12
CA PHE A 162 14.26 -23.57 3.00
C PHE A 162 15.04 -24.88 3.00
N ALA A 163 16.24 -24.90 2.42
CA ALA A 163 17.12 -26.07 2.46
C ALA A 163 17.50 -26.44 3.90
N ARG A 164 17.89 -25.45 4.73
CA ARG A 164 18.22 -25.65 6.15
C ARG A 164 17.03 -26.16 6.98
N LEU A 165 15.81 -25.75 6.61
CA LEU A 165 14.57 -26.22 7.23
C LEU A 165 14.10 -27.59 6.70
N GLY A 166 14.81 -28.19 5.74
CA GLY A 166 14.39 -29.44 5.08
C GLY A 166 13.15 -29.30 4.19
N MET A 167 12.75 -28.06 3.88
CA MET A 167 11.54 -27.72 3.12
C MET A 167 11.80 -27.48 1.63
N ASN A 168 12.98 -27.87 1.12
CA ASN A 168 13.37 -27.75 -0.28
C ASN A 168 13.08 -29.02 -1.12
N ARG A 169 12.27 -29.96 -0.59
CA ARG A 169 11.95 -31.26 -1.22
C ARG A 169 10.58 -31.26 -1.92
N GLY A 170 10.08 -30.09 -2.28
CA GLY A 170 8.80 -29.96 -2.99
C GLY A 170 8.80 -30.71 -4.33
N ARG A 171 7.63 -31.20 -4.76
CA ARG A 171 7.51 -31.80 -6.10
C ARG A 171 7.86 -30.75 -7.17
N PRO A 172 8.48 -31.14 -8.31
CA PRO A 172 8.97 -30.20 -9.31
C PRO A 172 7.93 -29.18 -9.79
N ALA A 173 6.70 -29.61 -10.07
CA ALA A 173 5.63 -28.71 -10.51
C ALA A 173 5.29 -27.64 -9.47
N LEU A 174 5.25 -27.99 -8.18
CA LEU A 174 4.98 -27.03 -7.11
C LEU A 174 6.11 -26.01 -6.94
N VAL A 175 7.36 -26.50 -7.02
CA VAL A 175 8.55 -25.64 -6.99
C VAL A 175 8.52 -24.67 -8.17
N GLN A 176 8.18 -25.15 -9.36
CA GLN A 176 8.07 -24.32 -10.56
C GLN A 176 6.99 -23.26 -10.39
N THR A 177 5.78 -23.60 -9.93
CA THR A 177 4.72 -22.60 -9.70
C THR A 177 5.16 -21.48 -8.74
N MET A 178 5.93 -21.79 -7.71
CA MET A 178 6.46 -20.76 -6.80
C MET A 178 7.51 -19.88 -7.47
N LYS A 179 8.33 -20.43 -8.37
CA LYS A 179 9.29 -19.66 -9.18
C LYS A 179 8.58 -18.79 -10.22
N ASP A 180 7.56 -19.32 -10.90
CA ASP A 180 6.75 -18.58 -11.86
C ASP A 180 6.11 -17.35 -11.20
N ASN A 181 5.67 -17.46 -9.93
CA ASN A 181 5.17 -16.30 -9.18
C ASN A 181 6.24 -15.21 -9.01
N LEU A 182 7.49 -15.59 -8.69
CA LEU A 182 8.60 -14.65 -8.56
C LEU A 182 8.95 -13.99 -9.90
N GLU A 183 9.01 -14.77 -10.98
CA GLU A 183 9.25 -14.26 -12.33
C GLU A 183 8.15 -13.27 -12.74
N LYS A 184 6.88 -13.60 -12.44
CA LYS A 184 5.75 -12.73 -12.77
C LYS A 184 5.79 -11.40 -12.05
N ILE A 185 6.06 -11.38 -10.74
CA ILE A 185 6.16 -10.12 -9.99
C ILE A 185 7.41 -9.32 -10.35
N ALA A 186 8.50 -9.99 -10.74
CA ALA A 186 9.66 -9.32 -11.31
C ALA A 186 9.29 -8.64 -12.64
N GLY A 187 8.49 -9.32 -13.48
CA GLY A 187 7.91 -8.76 -14.70
C GLY A 187 6.99 -7.54 -14.48
N TYR A 188 6.40 -7.41 -13.30
CA TYR A 188 5.64 -6.19 -12.91
C TYR A 188 6.54 -5.02 -12.49
N GLY A 189 7.84 -5.25 -12.31
CA GLY A 189 8.80 -4.22 -11.88
C GLY A 189 9.33 -4.37 -10.45
N VAL A 190 9.01 -5.48 -9.75
CA VAL A 190 9.62 -5.77 -8.45
C VAL A 190 11.08 -6.19 -8.64
N THR A 191 12.02 -5.48 -8.03
CA THR A 191 13.43 -5.87 -7.99
C THR A 191 13.62 -6.92 -6.90
N LEU A 192 13.81 -8.19 -7.30
CA LEU A 192 14.05 -9.30 -6.39
C LEU A 192 15.55 -9.43 -6.09
N VAL A 193 15.89 -9.52 -4.80
CA VAL A 193 17.27 -9.63 -4.30
C VAL A 193 17.35 -10.66 -3.18
N SER A 194 18.56 -11.02 -2.74
CA SER A 194 18.72 -11.69 -1.45
C SER A 194 18.66 -10.69 -0.29
N ALA A 195 18.31 -11.18 0.90
CA ALA A 195 18.25 -10.38 2.12
C ALA A 195 19.59 -9.69 2.45
N ARG A 196 20.71 -10.29 2.06
CA ARG A 196 22.07 -9.77 2.29
C ARG A 196 22.46 -8.66 1.31
N GLU A 197 21.85 -8.63 0.13
CA GLU A 197 22.12 -7.59 -0.88
C GLU A 197 21.19 -6.38 -0.73
N LEU A 198 20.11 -6.53 0.04
CA LEU A 198 19.04 -5.56 0.18
C LEU A 198 19.54 -4.14 0.45
N GLY A 199 20.43 -3.96 1.43
CA GLY A 199 20.96 -2.65 1.79
C GLY A 199 21.72 -1.98 0.63
N SER A 200 22.55 -2.76 -0.07
CA SER A 200 23.35 -2.26 -1.20
C SER A 200 22.49 -1.85 -2.40
N VAL A 201 21.48 -2.64 -2.75
CA VAL A 201 20.58 -2.35 -3.88
C VAL A 201 19.68 -1.15 -3.57
N VAL A 202 19.21 -1.03 -2.32
CA VAL A 202 18.48 0.17 -1.88
C VAL A 202 19.38 1.41 -1.96
N ALA A 203 20.63 1.32 -1.50
CA ALA A 203 21.58 2.43 -1.56
C ALA A 203 21.86 2.89 -3.00
N GLU A 204 22.02 1.94 -3.92
CA GLU A 204 22.21 2.21 -5.34
C GLU A 204 20.98 2.90 -5.97
N MET A 205 19.78 2.39 -5.66
CA MET A 205 18.51 2.97 -6.15
C MET A 205 18.34 4.43 -5.69
N ILE A 206 18.71 4.71 -4.44
CA ILE A 206 18.71 6.07 -3.89
C ILE A 206 19.71 6.96 -4.65
N GLY A 207 20.91 6.45 -4.92
CA GLY A 207 21.99 7.18 -5.61
C GLY A 207 21.63 7.54 -7.05
N ARG A 208 21.19 6.57 -7.86
CA ARG A 208 20.78 6.81 -9.26
C ARG A 208 19.73 7.91 -9.40
N ARG A 209 18.79 7.99 -8.44
CA ARG A 209 17.77 9.04 -8.45
C ARG A 209 18.30 10.42 -8.09
N ALA A 210 19.31 10.53 -7.22
CA ALA A 210 19.95 11.80 -6.94
C ALA A 210 20.61 12.37 -8.20
N ASP A 211 21.26 11.51 -9.00
CA ASP A 211 21.94 11.90 -10.24
C ASP A 211 20.96 12.23 -11.38
N SER A 212 19.80 11.55 -11.41
CA SER A 212 18.82 11.76 -12.49
C SER A 212 18.04 13.08 -12.39
N GLY A 213 18.03 13.77 -11.23
CA GLY A 213 17.26 15.02 -11.04
C GLY A 213 15.73 14.88 -11.21
N ILE A 214 15.22 13.66 -11.43
CA ILE A 214 13.80 13.39 -11.63
C ILE A 214 13.18 13.24 -10.24
N ALA A 215 12.63 14.33 -9.72
CA ALA A 215 11.66 14.25 -8.63
C ALA A 215 10.49 13.36 -9.12
N PRO A 216 9.93 12.48 -8.26
CA PRO A 216 8.67 11.85 -8.59
C PRO A 216 7.68 12.99 -8.86
N GLN A 217 7.21 13.08 -10.11
CA GLN A 217 6.11 13.99 -10.39
C GLN A 217 4.97 13.49 -9.50
N PRO A 218 4.43 14.32 -8.58
CA PRO A 218 3.12 13.99 -8.05
C PRO A 218 2.23 13.75 -9.26
N LEU A 219 1.36 12.72 -9.18
CA LEU A 219 0.26 12.59 -10.11
C LEU A 219 -0.58 13.86 -9.95
N LEU A 220 -0.18 14.94 -10.64
CA LEU A 220 -1.04 16.05 -10.94
C LEU A 220 -2.27 15.36 -11.53
N ARG A 221 -3.43 15.59 -10.93
CA ARG A 221 -4.71 15.34 -11.58
C ARG A 221 -4.72 16.18 -12.85
N SER A 222 -4.06 15.66 -13.88
CA SER A 222 -4.10 16.20 -15.21
C SER A 222 -5.55 16.09 -15.64
N LYS A 223 -6.15 17.22 -16.00
CA LYS A 223 -7.43 17.23 -16.72
C LYS A 223 -7.33 16.55 -18.10
N ASN A 224 -6.12 16.20 -18.53
CA ASN A 224 -5.82 15.46 -19.73
C ASN A 224 -5.16 14.13 -19.38
N VAL A 225 -5.99 13.10 -19.16
CA VAL A 225 -5.52 11.70 -19.15
C VAL A 225 -4.91 11.43 -20.54
N PRO A 226 -3.63 11.02 -20.65
CA PRO A 226 -3.09 10.55 -21.92
C PRO A 226 -3.95 9.38 -22.41
N GLU A 227 -4.29 9.38 -23.70
CA GLU A 227 -5.04 8.25 -24.28
C GLU A 227 -4.28 6.94 -23.97
N SER A 228 -5.01 6.00 -23.37
CA SER A 228 -4.47 4.69 -23.01
C SER A 228 -3.93 4.00 -24.27
N PRO A 229 -2.69 3.47 -24.26
CA PRO A 229 -2.21 2.62 -25.35
C PRO A 229 -2.98 1.29 -25.43
N TYR A 230 -3.79 0.96 -24.42
CA TYR A 230 -4.75 -0.13 -24.49
C TYR A 230 -5.99 0.32 -25.26
N GLN A 231 -6.04 -0.05 -26.54
CA GLN A 231 -7.31 -0.13 -27.26
C GLN A 231 -8.13 -1.28 -26.66
N LEU A 232 -9.28 -0.94 -26.08
CA LEU A 232 -10.26 -1.95 -25.65
C LEU A 232 -10.62 -2.84 -26.85
N PRO A 233 -10.76 -4.17 -26.66
CA PRO A 233 -11.26 -5.04 -27.71
C PRO A 233 -12.59 -4.52 -28.26
N ALA A 234 -12.75 -4.50 -29.58
CA ALA A 234 -13.92 -3.94 -30.28
C ALA A 234 -15.29 -4.48 -29.79
N VAL A 235 -15.27 -5.62 -29.11
CA VAL A 235 -16.43 -6.28 -28.49
C VAL A 235 -17.05 -5.44 -27.36
N LEU A 236 -16.28 -4.59 -26.68
CA LEU A 236 -16.81 -3.70 -25.63
C LEU A 236 -17.35 -2.37 -26.18
N SER A 237 -16.90 -1.95 -27.36
CA SER A 237 -17.43 -0.76 -28.06
C SER A 237 -18.76 -1.01 -28.78
N SER A 238 -19.18 -2.27 -28.91
CA SER A 238 -20.46 -2.67 -29.51
C SER A 238 -21.55 -3.00 -28.47
N VAL A 239 -21.32 -2.77 -27.18
CA VAL A 239 -22.42 -2.80 -26.22
C VAL A 239 -23.29 -1.59 -26.54
N PRO A 240 -24.56 -1.77 -26.95
CA PRO A 240 -25.43 -0.63 -27.20
C PRO A 240 -25.44 0.24 -25.95
N ALA A 241 -25.13 1.53 -26.12
CA ALA A 241 -25.33 2.51 -25.06
C ALA A 241 -26.73 2.27 -24.51
N VAL A 242 -26.82 1.97 -23.21
CA VAL A 242 -28.11 1.75 -22.56
C VAL A 242 -28.91 3.03 -22.79
N GLU A 243 -29.87 2.95 -23.72
CA GLU A 243 -30.87 3.98 -23.91
C GLU A 243 -31.42 4.30 -22.53
N GLN A 244 -31.28 5.56 -22.12
CA GLN A 244 -31.92 6.07 -20.93
C GLN A 244 -33.43 5.92 -21.11
N ARG A 245 -33.96 4.74 -20.74
CA ARG A 245 -35.38 4.52 -20.64
C ARG A 245 -35.88 5.42 -19.53
N SER A 246 -36.75 6.35 -19.92
CA SER A 246 -37.38 7.40 -19.11
C SER A 246 -38.39 6.86 -18.09
N GLY A 247 -37.94 5.93 -17.26
CA GLY A 247 -38.69 5.37 -16.13
C GLY A 247 -37.68 4.90 -15.10
N GLN A 248 -37.00 5.83 -14.44
CA GLN A 248 -36.05 5.53 -13.38
C GLN A 248 -36.77 4.75 -12.26
N ARG A 249 -36.67 3.43 -12.28
CA ARG A 249 -36.88 2.62 -11.07
C ARG A 249 -35.74 2.96 -10.13
N MET A 250 -36.05 3.60 -9.02
CA MET A 250 -35.07 4.00 -8.02
C MET A 250 -34.33 2.75 -7.50
N VAL A 251 -33.00 2.72 -7.56
CA VAL A 251 -32.21 1.60 -7.05
C VAL A 251 -31.75 1.93 -5.64
N ILE A 252 -31.99 1.02 -4.68
CA ILE A 252 -31.60 1.18 -3.27
C ILE A 252 -30.43 0.24 -2.96
N THR A 253 -29.32 0.85 -2.58
CA THR A 253 -28.05 0.19 -2.21
C THR A 253 -27.89 0.10 -0.70
N ARG A 254 -26.95 -0.74 -0.23
CA ARG A 254 -26.67 -0.92 1.21
C ARG A 254 -26.39 0.41 1.92
N THR A 255 -25.67 1.31 1.28
CA THR A 255 -25.30 2.63 1.82
C THR A 255 -26.49 3.55 2.03
N GLU A 256 -27.58 3.37 1.27
CA GLU A 256 -28.78 4.21 1.32
C GLU A 256 -29.80 3.74 2.36
N LEU A 257 -29.66 2.50 2.86
CA LEU A 257 -30.58 1.93 3.87
C LEU A 257 -30.63 2.74 5.18
N GLY A 258 -29.51 3.34 5.58
CA GLY A 258 -29.43 4.12 6.82
C GLY A 258 -30.36 5.32 6.84
N ALA A 259 -30.72 5.88 5.68
CA ALA A 259 -31.66 6.99 5.56
C ALA A 259 -33.13 6.53 5.45
N LEU A 260 -33.37 5.25 5.15
CA LEU A 260 -34.70 4.67 4.92
C LEU A 260 -35.23 3.89 6.12
N VAL A 261 -34.35 3.53 7.05
CA VAL A 261 -34.71 2.85 8.31
C VAL A 261 -35.15 3.85 9.36
N ASN A 262 -36.30 3.61 9.97
CA ASN A 262 -36.76 4.41 11.11
C ASN A 262 -36.25 3.82 12.45
N ASN A 263 -36.43 4.58 13.53
CA ASN A 263 -36.00 4.18 14.88
C ASN A 263 -36.67 2.89 15.41
N ASN A 264 -37.71 2.40 14.74
CA ASN A 264 -38.40 1.15 15.08
C ASN A 264 -37.93 -0.05 14.23
N GLY A 265 -36.85 0.12 13.45
CA GLY A 265 -36.30 -0.92 12.59
C GLY A 265 -37.19 -1.24 11.39
N VAL A 266 -37.92 -0.26 10.88
CA VAL A 266 -38.74 -0.40 9.66
C VAL A 266 -38.10 0.38 8.52
N VAL A 267 -37.81 -0.29 7.42
CA VAL A 267 -37.28 0.29 6.17
C VAL A 267 -38.44 0.57 5.23
N ARG A 268 -38.60 1.85 4.86
CA ARG A 268 -39.63 2.30 3.92
C ARG A 268 -39.09 2.33 2.50
N ILE A 269 -39.66 1.50 1.63
CA ILE A 269 -39.18 1.29 0.26
C ILE A 269 -40.23 1.83 -0.72
N PRO A 270 -39.88 2.84 -1.55
CA PRO A 270 -40.83 3.37 -2.53
C PRO A 270 -41.29 2.31 -3.53
N ARG A 271 -42.58 2.35 -3.86
CA ARG A 271 -43.19 1.39 -4.78
C ARG A 271 -42.47 1.37 -6.14
N GLY A 272 -42.00 0.21 -6.54
CA GLY A 272 -41.24 0.03 -7.79
C GLY A 272 -39.74 0.31 -7.71
N ALA A 273 -39.20 0.55 -6.50
CA ALA A 273 -37.76 0.61 -6.28
C ALA A 273 -37.11 -0.78 -6.39
N LEU A 274 -35.90 -0.84 -6.94
CA LEU A 274 -35.07 -2.04 -7.01
C LEU A 274 -34.09 -2.04 -5.85
N VAL A 275 -34.29 -2.95 -4.91
CA VAL A 275 -33.38 -3.11 -3.76
C VAL A 275 -32.29 -4.10 -4.14
N THR A 276 -31.02 -3.69 -4.02
CA THR A 276 -29.89 -4.56 -4.34
C THR A 276 -29.81 -5.79 -3.40
N PRO A 277 -29.26 -6.94 -3.84
CA PRO A 277 -29.16 -8.14 -3.00
C PRO A 277 -28.43 -7.90 -1.67
N LEU A 278 -27.35 -7.12 -1.69
CA LEU A 278 -26.59 -6.79 -0.49
C LEU A 278 -27.39 -5.90 0.49
N ALA A 279 -28.28 -5.05 -0.02
CA ALA A 279 -29.19 -4.30 0.83
C ALA A 279 -30.23 -5.23 1.48
N TRP A 280 -30.77 -6.21 0.74
CA TRP A 280 -31.64 -7.24 1.30
C TRP A 280 -30.97 -8.07 2.40
N ASP A 281 -29.72 -8.48 2.19
CA ASP A 281 -28.94 -9.20 3.20
C ASP A 281 -28.78 -8.34 4.47
N THR A 282 -28.49 -7.05 4.31
CA THR A 282 -28.35 -6.12 5.45
C THR A 282 -29.67 -5.96 6.23
N ILE A 283 -30.81 -5.84 5.54
CA ILE A 283 -32.14 -5.77 6.16
C ILE A 283 -32.41 -7.04 6.97
N ARG A 284 -32.11 -8.22 6.40
CA ARG A 284 -32.32 -9.52 7.03
C ARG A 284 -31.44 -9.70 8.27
N ASP A 285 -30.15 -9.37 8.16
CA ASP A 285 -29.17 -9.52 9.25
C ASP A 285 -29.46 -8.57 10.42
N ALA A 286 -29.99 -7.38 10.14
CA ALA A 286 -30.38 -6.40 11.15
C ALA A 286 -31.79 -6.64 11.74
N GLY A 287 -32.55 -7.61 11.20
CA GLY A 287 -33.92 -7.91 11.63
C GLY A 287 -34.94 -6.79 11.34
N TRP A 288 -34.67 -5.97 10.33
CA TRP A 288 -35.55 -4.85 9.98
C TRP A 288 -36.78 -5.32 9.19
N ARG A 289 -37.92 -4.69 9.44
CA ARG A 289 -39.17 -4.92 8.70
C ARG A 289 -39.22 -4.01 7.49
N VAL A 290 -39.82 -4.48 6.39
CA VAL A 290 -39.94 -3.70 5.16
C VAL A 290 -41.39 -3.25 4.96
N GLU A 291 -41.59 -1.95 4.73
CA GLU A 291 -42.87 -1.36 4.34
C GLU A 291 -42.72 -0.74 2.94
N GLU A 292 -43.61 -1.10 2.02
CA GLU A 292 -43.68 -0.47 0.70
C GLU A 292 -44.52 0.81 0.79
N VAL A 293 -44.03 1.93 0.25
CA VAL A 293 -44.67 3.26 0.35
C VAL A 293 -44.88 3.89 -1.02
#